data_AF-A0A4S8QKE5-F1
#
_entry.id   AF-A0A4S8QKE5-F1
#
_cell.length_a   1.000
_cell.length_b   1.000
_cell.length_c   1.000
_cell.angle_alpha   90.00
_cell.angle_beta   90.00
_cell.angle_gamma   90.00
#
_symmetry.space_group_name_H-M   'P 1'
#
loop_
_entity.id
_entity.type
_entity.pdbx_description
1 polymer ?
#
loop_
_entity_poly.entity_id
_entity_poly.type
_entity_poly.pdbx_seq_one_letter_code
_entity_poly.pdbx_strand_id
1 'polypeptide(L)'
;MVSGAHNAAAFVAWHRYFLHSYERALREDCYYTGYLSYWDWSLDWENIANSPVWDNELGFGGNGNPNSEGIDSRGIGQCVVDGPFALLSVPYISSKHSRHCLSRSFNTTKNSESLKLQPHMLDQVMETDDFEEFNLGLENTAHNSIPHMIRGDFSMFTAPYGE
;
A
#
# COMPACT_ATOMS: atom_id res chain seq x y z
N MET A 1 5.76 18.42 4.01
CA MET A 1 6.58 17.45 3.25
C MET A 1 7.61 16.89 4.20
N VAL A 2 7.47 15.64 4.63
CA VAL A 2 8.51 14.98 5.43
C VAL A 2 9.64 14.63 4.46
N SER A 3 10.66 15.48 4.42
CA SER A 3 11.82 15.43 3.51
C SER A 3 12.80 14.28 3.82
N GLY A 4 12.31 13.13 4.29
CA GLY A 4 13.17 12.00 4.71
C GLY A 4 12.52 10.62 4.70
N ALA A 5 11.25 10.50 4.32
CA ALA A 5 10.57 9.21 4.27
C ALA A 5 10.91 8.40 3.01
N HIS A 6 11.22 9.07 1.89
CA HIS A 6 11.44 8.49 0.56
C HIS A 6 12.66 9.13 -0.11
N ASN A 7 13.34 8.40 -1.00
CA ASN A 7 14.58 8.80 -1.67
C ASN A 7 15.62 9.35 -0.68
N ALA A 8 15.71 8.73 0.49
CA ALA A 8 16.54 9.19 1.59
C ALA A 8 17.15 8.01 2.33
N ALA A 9 18.32 8.21 2.92
CA ALA A 9 18.98 7.20 3.77
C ALA A 9 18.12 6.77 4.97
N ALA A 10 17.14 7.60 5.36
CA ALA A 10 16.21 7.30 6.44
C ALA A 10 15.01 6.44 6.01
N PHE A 11 14.83 6.11 4.72
CA PHE A 11 13.65 5.42 4.18
C PHE A 11 13.23 4.19 5.01
N VAL A 12 14.13 3.23 5.22
CA VAL A 12 13.82 2.01 5.99
C VAL A 12 13.52 2.31 7.46
N ALA A 13 14.35 3.17 8.09
CA ALA A 13 14.21 3.49 9.50
C ALA A 13 12.93 4.29 9.79
N TRP A 14 12.59 5.23 8.91
CA TRP A 14 11.40 6.07 8.99
C TRP A 14 10.13 5.22 8.89
N HIS A 15 10.03 4.35 7.89
CA HIS A 15 8.86 3.47 7.72
C HIS A 15 8.75 2.44 8.86
N ARG A 16 9.87 1.89 9.36
CA ARG A 16 9.86 1.01 10.53
C ARG A 16 9.31 1.73 11.77
N TYR A 17 9.76 2.97 12.02
CA TYR A 17 9.27 3.77 13.14
C TYR A 17 7.80 4.16 12.98
N PHE A 18 7.37 4.46 11.76
CA PHE A 18 5.97 4.70 11.43
C PHE A 18 5.08 3.50 11.77
N LEU A 19 5.45 2.30 11.32
CA LEU A 19 4.70 1.06 11.62
C LEU A 19 4.69 0.76 13.13
N HIS A 20 5.80 0.99 13.83
CA HIS A 20 5.86 0.85 15.29
C HIS A 20 4.89 1.81 15.99
N SER A 21 4.82 3.07 15.53
CA SER A 21 3.91 4.07 16.08
C SER A 21 2.44 3.71 15.81
N TYR A 22 2.15 3.19 14.62
CA TYR A 22 0.82 2.68 14.26
C TYR A 22 0.40 1.47 15.11
N GLU A 23 1.27 0.47 15.27
CA GLU A 23 1.01 -0.69 16.13
C GLU A 23 0.78 -0.25 17.58
N ARG A 24 1.58 0.70 18.08
CA ARG A 24 1.40 1.27 19.42
C ARG A 24 0.02 1.92 19.58
N ALA A 25 -0.41 2.75 18.64
CA ALA A 25 -1.75 3.34 18.67
C ALA A 25 -2.87 2.28 18.66
N LEU A 26 -2.74 1.23 17.84
CA LEU A 26 -3.68 0.10 17.86
C LEU A 26 -3.76 -0.57 19.25
N ARG A 27 -2.63 -0.75 19.92
CA ARG A 27 -2.57 -1.37 21.25
C ARG A 27 -3.12 -0.46 22.35
N GLU A 28 -2.74 0.82 22.34
CA GLU A 28 -3.05 1.79 23.41
C GLU A 28 -4.48 2.35 23.28
N ASP A 29 -4.93 2.66 22.07
CA ASP A 29 -6.21 3.35 21.84
C ASP A 29 -7.34 2.38 21.47
N CYS A 30 -7.02 1.28 20.78
CA CYS A 30 -7.99 0.30 20.28
C CYS A 30 -7.93 -1.04 21.02
N TYR A 31 -7.06 -1.18 22.03
CA TYR A 31 -6.87 -2.41 22.82
C TYR A 31 -6.52 -3.65 21.98
N TYR A 32 -5.85 -3.46 20.84
CA TYR A 32 -5.45 -4.56 19.98
C TYR A 32 -4.37 -5.43 20.66
N THR A 33 -4.66 -6.71 20.88
CA THR A 33 -3.71 -7.64 21.54
C THR A 33 -2.91 -8.49 20.57
N GLY A 34 -3.26 -8.46 19.28
CA GLY A 34 -2.57 -9.22 18.23
C GLY A 34 -1.20 -8.64 17.87
N TYR A 35 -0.66 -9.06 16.73
CA TYR A 35 0.56 -8.51 16.15
C TYR A 35 0.24 -7.77 14.87
N LEU A 36 1.08 -6.81 14.50
CA LEU A 36 0.98 -6.18 13.19
C LEU A 36 1.23 -7.23 12.10
N SER A 37 0.27 -7.40 11.19
CA SER A 37 0.39 -8.34 10.07
C SER A 37 1.25 -7.75 8.95
N TYR A 38 1.83 -8.63 8.14
CA TYR A 38 2.54 -8.27 6.91
C TYR A 38 1.93 -9.00 5.73
N TRP A 39 2.10 -8.44 4.53
CA TRP A 39 1.73 -9.08 3.28
C TRP A 39 3.00 -9.55 2.56
N ASP A 40 3.12 -10.86 2.41
CA ASP A 40 4.15 -11.47 1.56
C ASP A 40 3.72 -11.45 0.09
N TRP A 41 3.96 -10.32 -0.58
CA TRP A 41 3.64 -10.15 -2.00
C TRP A 41 4.38 -11.13 -2.91
N SER A 42 5.48 -11.73 -2.45
CA SER A 42 6.26 -12.67 -3.27
C SER A 42 5.51 -13.98 -3.54
N LEU A 43 4.48 -14.30 -2.74
CA LEU A 43 3.60 -15.44 -2.97
C LEU A 43 2.50 -15.14 -4.01
N ASP A 44 2.17 -13.86 -4.18
CA ASP A 44 1.05 -13.39 -5.02
C ASP A 44 1.50 -12.69 -6.30
N TRP A 45 2.82 -12.63 -6.57
CA TRP A 45 3.41 -11.76 -7.60
C TRP A 45 2.82 -11.93 -9.00
N GLU A 46 2.39 -13.14 -9.38
CA GLU A 46 1.79 -13.41 -10.68
C GLU A 46 0.44 -12.71 -10.85
N ASN A 47 -0.29 -12.55 -9.75
CA ASN A 47 -1.60 -11.92 -9.71
C ASN A 47 -1.91 -11.39 -8.30
N ILE A 48 -1.35 -10.23 -7.98
CA ILE A 48 -1.53 -9.62 -6.65
C ILE A 48 -3.00 -9.35 -6.33
N ALA A 49 -3.86 -9.19 -7.34
CA ALA A 49 -5.29 -8.92 -7.18
C ALA A 49 -6.06 -10.12 -6.61
N ASN A 50 -5.48 -11.32 -6.66
CA ASN A 50 -6.06 -12.55 -6.10
C ASN A 50 -5.48 -12.92 -4.72
N SER A 51 -4.65 -12.04 -4.14
CA SER A 51 -4.09 -12.25 -2.81
C SER A 51 -5.19 -12.34 -1.74
N PRO A 52 -5.05 -13.21 -0.72
CA PRO A 52 -5.98 -13.29 0.40
C PRO A 52 -6.08 -11.99 1.21
N VAL A 53 -5.13 -11.07 1.07
CA VAL A 53 -5.23 -9.73 1.72
C VAL A 53 -6.41 -8.93 1.19
N TRP A 54 -6.97 -9.28 0.03
CA TRP A 54 -8.15 -8.63 -0.56
C TRP A 54 -9.47 -9.34 -0.27
N ASP A 55 -9.46 -10.38 0.58
CA ASP A 55 -10.67 -11.07 0.99
C ASP A 55 -11.68 -10.12 1.66
N ASN A 56 -12.96 -10.36 1.44
CA ASN A 56 -14.04 -9.49 1.93
C ASN A 56 -14.43 -9.75 3.39
N GLU A 57 -13.97 -10.83 4.01
CA GLU A 57 -14.26 -11.12 5.43
C GLU A 57 -13.00 -11.03 6.28
N LEU A 58 -11.91 -11.67 5.84
CA LEU A 58 -10.66 -11.78 6.58
C LEU A 58 -9.59 -10.78 6.11
N GLY A 59 -9.81 -10.12 4.98
CA GLY A 59 -8.86 -9.18 4.36
C GLY A 59 -9.26 -7.71 4.49
N PHE A 60 -8.72 -6.90 3.59
CA PHE A 60 -8.91 -5.44 3.52
C PHE A 60 -9.94 -5.02 2.46
N GLY A 61 -10.76 -5.97 1.99
CA GLY A 61 -11.71 -5.77 0.89
C GLY A 61 -11.04 -5.73 -0.49
N GLY A 62 -11.83 -6.00 -1.52
CA GLY A 62 -11.35 -6.20 -2.88
C GLY A 62 -11.08 -4.93 -3.69
N ASN A 63 -11.26 -5.08 -5.00
CA ASN A 63 -11.10 -4.03 -6.00
C ASN A 63 -12.21 -2.96 -5.89
N GLY A 64 -11.99 -1.80 -6.52
CA GLY A 64 -13.03 -0.80 -6.67
C GLY A 64 -14.14 -1.24 -7.63
N ASN A 65 -15.38 -0.88 -7.34
CA ASN A 65 -16.53 -1.23 -8.19
C ASN A 65 -16.75 -0.15 -9.27
N PRO A 66 -16.64 -0.47 -10.58
CA PRO A 66 -16.80 0.51 -11.65
C PRO A 66 -18.22 1.11 -11.73
N ASN A 67 -19.21 0.48 -11.11
CA ASN A 67 -20.58 0.97 -11.02
C ASN A 67 -20.82 1.88 -9.81
N SER A 68 -19.79 2.21 -9.01
CA SER A 68 -19.90 3.16 -7.88
C SER A 68 -19.99 4.62 -8.36
N GLU A 69 -20.77 4.88 -9.40
CA GLU A 69 -20.92 6.20 -10.00
C GLU A 69 -21.51 7.20 -8.99
N GLY A 70 -21.01 8.43 -9.02
CA GLY A 70 -21.48 9.52 -8.15
C GLY A 70 -20.82 9.59 -6.77
N ILE A 71 -19.92 8.68 -6.42
CA ILE A 71 -19.06 8.77 -5.24
C ILE A 71 -17.66 9.21 -5.70
N ASP A 72 -17.09 10.23 -5.05
CA ASP A 72 -15.77 10.76 -5.40
C ASP A 72 -14.69 9.71 -5.14
N SER A 73 -13.97 9.30 -6.20
CA SER A 73 -12.84 8.37 -6.17
C SER A 73 -11.55 9.04 -6.68
N ARG A 74 -10.39 8.43 -6.39
CA ARG A 74 -9.07 9.02 -6.67
C ARG A 74 -8.12 8.04 -7.37
N GLY A 75 -7.00 8.55 -7.89
CA GLY A 75 -5.86 7.77 -8.40
C GLY A 75 -6.17 6.74 -9.49
N ILE A 76 -7.05 7.06 -10.45
CA ILE A 76 -7.51 6.11 -11.49
C ILE A 76 -8.20 4.88 -10.83
N GLY A 77 -8.85 5.09 -9.68
CA GLY A 77 -9.53 4.08 -8.89
C GLY A 77 -11.05 4.24 -8.89
N GLN A 78 -11.72 3.23 -8.36
CA GLN A 78 -13.14 3.23 -8.06
C GLN A 78 -13.35 2.88 -6.59
N CYS A 79 -14.51 3.20 -6.02
CA CYS A 79 -14.73 2.97 -4.60
C CYS A 79 -14.71 1.48 -4.26
N VAL A 80 -14.01 1.13 -3.19
CA VAL A 80 -14.15 -0.17 -2.55
C VAL A 80 -15.54 -0.22 -1.90
N VAL A 81 -16.37 -1.17 -2.32
CA VAL A 81 -17.76 -1.29 -1.85
C VAL A 81 -18.04 -2.57 -1.06
N ASP A 82 -17.06 -3.45 -0.96
CA ASP A 82 -17.15 -4.73 -0.25
C ASP A 82 -16.04 -4.87 0.79
N GLY A 83 -16.31 -5.64 1.84
CA GLY A 83 -15.39 -5.94 2.93
C GLY A 83 -15.29 -4.91 4.04
N PRO A 84 -14.35 -5.07 5.00
CA PRO A 84 -14.33 -4.30 6.24
C PRO A 84 -14.11 -2.80 6.07
N PHE A 85 -13.60 -2.38 4.92
CA PHE A 85 -13.33 -0.98 4.57
C PHE A 85 -14.23 -0.46 3.44
N ALA A 86 -15.35 -1.14 3.17
CA ALA A 86 -16.34 -0.71 2.18
C ALA A 86 -16.84 0.73 2.47
N LEU A 87 -16.83 1.57 1.42
CA LEU A 87 -17.26 2.97 1.47
C LEU A 87 -16.58 3.81 2.56
N LEU A 88 -15.40 3.39 3.03
CA LEU A 88 -14.61 4.14 3.98
C LEU A 88 -14.39 5.56 3.45
N SER A 89 -14.78 6.55 4.25
CA SER A 89 -14.59 7.94 3.90
C SER A 89 -13.20 8.41 4.31
N VAL A 90 -12.33 8.59 3.33
CA VAL A 90 -10.97 9.10 3.51
C VAL A 90 -11.01 10.64 3.55
N PRO A 91 -10.50 11.29 4.61
CA PRO A 91 -10.64 12.74 4.78
C PRO A 91 -9.62 13.59 4.02
N TYR A 92 -8.43 13.06 3.72
CA TYR A 92 -7.31 13.85 3.20
C TYR A 92 -6.71 13.27 1.92
N ILE A 93 -6.23 14.17 1.06
CA ILE A 93 -5.28 13.86 0.00
C ILE A 93 -3.99 14.64 0.30
N SER A 94 -2.94 13.93 0.71
CA SER A 94 -1.73 14.55 1.27
C SER A 94 -2.13 15.47 2.43
N SER A 95 -1.75 16.74 2.38
CA SER A 95 -2.11 17.75 3.39
C SER A 95 -3.44 18.47 3.14
N LYS A 96 -4.17 18.12 2.08
CA LYS A 96 -5.41 18.81 1.71
C LYS A 96 -6.63 18.01 2.15
N HIS A 97 -7.48 18.62 2.97
CA HIS A 97 -8.80 18.06 3.26
C HIS A 97 -9.63 17.97 1.97
N SER A 98 -9.94 16.74 1.57
CA SER A 98 -10.62 16.41 0.32
C SER A 98 -11.26 15.04 0.49
N ARG A 99 -12.49 15.03 1.00
CA ARG A 99 -13.17 13.79 1.37
C ARG A 99 -13.57 12.96 0.14
N HIS A 100 -13.19 11.69 0.10
CA HIS A 100 -13.47 10.74 -0.97
C HIS A 100 -13.66 9.33 -0.38
N CYS A 101 -14.05 8.35 -1.20
CA CYS A 101 -14.06 6.96 -0.79
C CYS A 101 -12.66 6.34 -0.91
N LEU A 102 -12.36 5.32 -0.09
CA LEU A 102 -11.23 4.43 -0.34
C LEU A 102 -11.31 3.89 -1.77
N SER A 103 -10.33 4.23 -2.60
CA SER A 103 -10.33 3.95 -4.03
C SER A 103 -9.27 2.90 -4.37
N ARG A 104 -9.63 1.93 -5.22
CA ARG A 104 -8.70 0.93 -5.82
C ARG A 104 -9.07 0.66 -7.27
N SER A 105 -8.09 0.25 -8.08
CA SER A 105 -8.32 -0.29 -9.42
C SER A 105 -7.17 -1.21 -9.79
N PHE A 106 -7.24 -2.46 -9.31
CA PHE A 106 -6.18 -3.43 -9.51
C PHE A 106 -5.81 -3.56 -10.99
N ASN A 107 -4.52 -3.36 -11.27
CA ASN A 107 -3.96 -3.50 -12.59
C ASN A 107 -3.38 -4.92 -12.72
N THR A 108 -4.11 -5.80 -13.38
CA THR A 108 -3.74 -7.21 -13.57
C THR A 108 -2.94 -7.45 -14.86
N THR A 109 -2.60 -6.38 -15.59
CA THR A 109 -1.82 -6.51 -16.83
C THR A 109 -0.35 -6.75 -16.52
N LYS A 110 0.29 -7.66 -17.27
CA LYS A 110 1.75 -7.80 -17.24
C LYS A 110 2.39 -6.54 -17.82
N ASN A 111 3.15 -5.83 -17.01
CA ASN A 111 3.85 -4.59 -17.38
C ASN A 111 5.16 -4.46 -16.57
N SER A 112 5.88 -3.35 -16.74
CA SER A 112 7.16 -3.11 -16.05
C SER A 112 7.03 -3.18 -14.52
N GLU A 113 5.90 -2.76 -13.95
CA GLU A 113 5.68 -2.78 -12.50
C GLU A 113 5.44 -4.20 -12.00
N SER A 114 4.62 -4.99 -12.70
CA SER A 114 4.41 -6.40 -12.30
C SER A 114 5.69 -7.23 -12.38
N LEU A 115 6.58 -6.92 -13.33
CA LEU A 115 7.85 -7.63 -13.48
C LEU A 115 8.82 -7.36 -12.30
N LYS A 116 8.73 -6.20 -11.65
CA LYS A 116 9.54 -5.86 -10.46
C LYS A 116 9.08 -6.58 -9.19
N LEU A 117 7.92 -7.25 -9.23
CA LEU A 117 7.38 -8.05 -8.13
C LEU A 117 7.83 -9.51 -8.17
N GLN A 118 8.70 -9.91 -9.10
CA GLN A 118 9.16 -11.29 -9.13
C GLN A 118 10.07 -11.60 -7.93
N PRO A 119 10.00 -12.80 -7.32
CA PRO A 119 10.84 -13.15 -6.17
C PRO A 119 12.34 -12.96 -6.41
N HIS A 120 12.84 -13.23 -7.61
CA HIS A 120 14.25 -13.02 -7.93
C HIS A 120 14.70 -11.54 -7.83
N MET A 121 13.78 -10.58 -7.97
CA MET A 121 14.07 -9.16 -7.76
C MET A 121 14.29 -8.86 -6.27
N LEU A 122 13.54 -9.53 -5.38
CA LEU A 122 13.76 -9.47 -3.94
C LEU A 122 15.10 -10.10 -3.56
N ASP A 123 15.40 -11.27 -4.11
CA ASP A 123 16.67 -11.97 -3.85
C ASP A 123 17.87 -11.08 -4.19
N GLN A 124 17.85 -10.43 -5.37
CA GLN A 124 18.89 -9.48 -5.78
C GLN A 124 19.07 -8.32 -4.81
N VAL A 125 17.98 -7.75 -4.28
CA VAL A 125 18.06 -6.67 -3.28
C VAL A 125 18.60 -7.21 -1.96
N MET A 126 18.21 -8.42 -1.55
CA MET A 126 18.65 -9.01 -0.28
C MET A 126 20.12 -9.47 -0.29
N GLU A 127 20.69 -9.69 -1.48
CA GLU A 127 22.09 -10.07 -1.69
C GLU A 127 23.05 -8.87 -1.70
N THR A 128 22.58 -7.63 -1.66
CA THR A 128 23.45 -6.44 -1.66
C THR A 128 24.13 -6.24 -0.30
N ASP A 129 25.45 -6.08 -0.30
CA ASP A 129 26.23 -5.73 0.90
C ASP A 129 26.34 -4.21 1.13
N ASP A 130 26.02 -3.39 0.12
CA ASP A 130 26.03 -1.93 0.22
C ASP A 130 24.66 -1.39 0.66
N PHE A 131 24.66 -0.51 1.67
CA PHE A 131 23.43 0.02 2.23
C PHE A 131 22.67 0.94 1.27
N GLU A 132 23.36 1.74 0.46
CA GLU A 132 22.72 2.64 -0.49
C GLU A 132 22.06 1.82 -1.61
N GLU A 133 22.75 0.82 -2.14
CA GLU A 133 22.19 -0.13 -3.12
C GLU A 133 20.98 -0.88 -2.56
N PHE A 134 21.08 -1.40 -1.32
CA PHE A 134 19.95 -2.04 -0.64
C PHE A 134 18.74 -1.10 -0.51
N ASN A 135 18.98 0.11 0.02
CA ASN A 135 17.92 1.06 0.33
C ASN A 135 17.22 1.54 -0.96
N LEU A 136 17.99 1.88 -2.00
CA LEU A 136 17.45 2.26 -3.30
C LEU A 136 16.79 1.07 -4.01
N GLY A 137 17.34 -0.13 -3.93
CA GLY A 137 16.78 -1.35 -4.51
C GLY A 137 15.43 -1.70 -3.90
N LEU A 138 15.31 -1.62 -2.57
CA LEU A 138 14.06 -1.86 -1.86
C LEU A 138 12.98 -0.84 -2.26
N GLU A 139 13.33 0.44 -2.35
CA GLU A 139 12.39 1.51 -2.71
C GLU A 139 11.96 1.41 -4.19
N ASN A 140 12.89 1.13 -5.11
CA ASN A 140 12.62 1.15 -6.55
C ASN A 140 12.00 -0.13 -7.13
N THR A 141 11.95 -1.21 -6.36
CA THR A 141 11.32 -2.48 -6.75
C THR A 141 9.87 -2.53 -6.26
N ALA A 142 9.54 -3.49 -5.40
CA ALA A 142 8.17 -3.75 -4.98
C ALA A 142 7.52 -2.55 -4.28
N HIS A 143 8.29 -1.75 -3.53
CA HIS A 143 7.79 -0.57 -2.86
C HIS A 143 7.14 0.43 -3.82
N ASN A 144 7.80 0.80 -4.91
CA ASN A 144 7.20 1.71 -5.91
C ASN A 144 6.18 1.00 -6.81
N SER A 145 6.35 -0.29 -7.08
CA SER A 145 5.49 -1.01 -8.03
C SER A 145 4.12 -1.40 -7.47
N ILE A 146 4.02 -1.86 -6.22
CA ILE A 146 2.77 -2.29 -5.60
C ILE A 146 1.71 -1.16 -5.60
N PRO A 147 2.03 0.08 -5.18
CA PRO A 147 1.16 1.26 -5.33
C PRO A 147 0.54 1.41 -6.72
N HIS A 148 1.35 1.30 -7.78
CA HIS A 148 0.91 1.42 -9.16
C HIS A 148 0.09 0.22 -9.65
N MET A 149 0.26 -0.93 -9.01
CA MET A 149 -0.52 -2.13 -9.29
C MET A 149 -1.88 -2.12 -8.58
N ILE A 150 -1.97 -1.55 -7.38
CA ILE A 150 -3.23 -1.40 -6.64
C ILE A 150 -4.06 -0.22 -7.19
N ARG A 151 -3.37 0.86 -7.61
CA ARG A 151 -3.96 2.14 -8.05
C ARG A 151 -4.87 2.74 -6.98
N GLY A 152 -5.70 3.70 -7.40
CA GLY A 152 -6.53 4.44 -6.49
C GLY A 152 -5.70 5.26 -5.53
N ASP A 153 -6.15 5.35 -4.29
CA ASP A 153 -5.43 6.09 -3.26
C ASP A 153 -4.04 5.51 -2.98
N PHE A 154 -3.87 4.20 -3.12
CA PHE A 154 -2.58 3.55 -2.93
C PHE A 154 -1.49 4.06 -3.88
N SER A 155 -1.87 4.63 -5.03
CA SER A 155 -0.92 5.21 -6.02
C SER A 155 -0.64 6.70 -5.82
N MET A 156 -1.22 7.32 -4.80
CA MET A 156 -1.06 8.74 -4.52
C MET A 156 -0.20 8.95 -3.27
N PHE A 157 0.27 10.18 -3.05
CA PHE A 157 0.94 10.60 -1.80
C PHE A 157 -0.02 10.67 -0.59
N THR A 158 -1.04 9.82 -0.57
CA THR A 158 -2.07 9.69 0.46
C THR A 158 -1.90 8.43 1.30
N ALA A 159 -1.02 7.50 0.89
CA ALA A 159 -0.68 6.32 1.66
C ALA A 159 0.52 6.60 2.60
N PRO A 160 0.40 6.35 3.92
CA PRO A 160 -0.81 6.00 4.67
C PRO A 160 -1.68 7.23 4.96
N TYR A 161 -2.99 7.03 5.13
CA TYR A 161 -3.95 8.09 5.45
C TYR A 161 -3.68 8.65 6.85
N GLY A 162 -2.88 9.70 6.95
CA GLY A 162 -2.59 10.37 8.21
C GLY A 162 -1.74 11.63 8.02
N GLU A 163 -1.94 12.61 8.91
CA GLU A 163 -1.04 13.76 9.06
C GLU A 163 0.31 13.35 9.68
#